data_AF-A0A9Q8Z7N6-F1
#
_entry.id   AF-A0A9Q8Z7N6-F1
#
_cell.length_a   1.000
_cell.length_b   1.000
_cell.length_c   1.000
_cell.angle_alpha   90.00
_cell.angle_beta   90.00
_cell.angle_gamma   90.00
#
_symmetry.space_group_name_H-M   'P 1'
#
loop_
_entity.id
_entity.type
_entity.pdbx_description
1 polymer ?
#
loop_
_entity_poly.entity_id
_entity_poly.type
_entity_poly.pdbx_seq_one_letter_code
_entity_poly.pdbx_strand_id
1 'polypeptide(L)'
;MKPGYFFQYPLATLSLIFACSAESRPLDSIIESFHIIAEQAPLRDYIMGKPEEQVSTGVIISDVIGKTQEIAIFSGLTRDIDAISGRLDDAAKNATVLAPHNAVMRDLKRKPWEDPEDYNTFGADAYEGAGGEDRAKANLERFVQRHVVPESPWEEGKKVKTLAGNEIWWESRDGQKKIQPGNVEVKSIADKVSNGEVWVLGGSLA
;
A
#
# COMPACT_ATOMS: atom_id res chain seq x y z
N MET A 1 59.69 -53.10 -24.60
CA MET A 1 60.51 -52.31 -23.65
C MET A 1 59.76 -52.34 -22.33
N LYS A 2 60.17 -53.23 -21.43
CA LYS A 2 61.05 -53.01 -20.26
C LYS A 2 60.39 -52.16 -19.14
N PRO A 3 60.36 -52.69 -17.90
CA PRO A 3 59.74 -52.09 -16.72
C PRO A 3 60.74 -51.30 -15.86
N GLY A 4 60.24 -50.64 -14.81
CA GLY A 4 60.98 -50.36 -13.56
C GLY A 4 61.69 -49.02 -13.46
N TYR A 5 62.00 -48.49 -12.28
CA TYR A 5 61.85 -48.92 -10.89
C TYR A 5 62.20 -47.66 -10.03
N PHE A 6 61.47 -47.44 -8.93
CA PHE A 6 61.98 -47.03 -7.60
C PHE A 6 62.76 -45.72 -7.41
N PHE A 7 62.29 -44.89 -6.47
CA PHE A 7 63.13 -44.52 -5.34
C PHE A 7 62.31 -44.37 -4.05
N GLN A 8 62.98 -44.69 -2.95
CA GLN A 8 62.47 -45.12 -1.67
C GLN A 8 62.76 -44.02 -0.62
N TYR A 9 61.82 -43.85 0.34
CA TYR A 9 61.89 -43.38 1.75
C TYR A 9 63.27 -43.03 2.37
N PRO A 10 63.40 -42.14 3.39
CA PRO A 10 62.74 -42.35 4.71
C PRO A 10 62.46 -41.16 5.68
N LEU A 11 61.56 -41.45 6.64
CA LEU A 11 61.53 -41.14 8.09
C LEU A 11 62.26 -39.90 8.67
N ALA A 12 61.53 -39.05 9.41
CA ALA A 12 61.67 -38.83 10.87
C ALA A 12 60.66 -37.75 11.35
N THR A 13 59.64 -38.01 12.18
CA THR A 13 59.56 -38.08 13.66
C THR A 13 59.64 -36.73 14.43
N LEU A 14 58.73 -36.58 15.42
CA LEU A 14 58.70 -35.64 16.58
C LEU A 14 58.24 -34.18 16.30
N SER A 15 57.30 -33.53 17.00
CA SER A 15 56.84 -33.59 18.41
C SER A 15 55.40 -33.04 18.51
N LEU A 16 54.48 -33.72 19.19
CA LEU A 16 54.08 -33.54 20.60
C LEU A 16 53.36 -32.21 20.93
N ILE A 17 52.09 -32.41 21.32
CA ILE A 17 51.08 -31.46 21.77
C ILE A 17 51.57 -30.65 22.96
N PHE A 18 51.47 -29.32 22.88
CA PHE A 18 51.52 -28.43 24.05
C PHE A 18 50.23 -27.60 24.10
N ALA A 19 49.51 -27.78 25.21
CA ALA A 19 48.30 -27.08 25.56
C ALA A 19 48.58 -25.60 25.87
N CYS A 20 47.65 -24.70 25.49
CA CYS A 20 47.45 -23.44 26.18
C CYS A 20 45.95 -23.17 26.31
N SER A 21 45.54 -23.09 27.56
CA SER A 21 44.23 -22.79 28.12
C SER A 21 43.48 -21.68 27.40
N ALA A 22 42.24 -21.94 27.00
CA ALA A 22 41.25 -20.89 26.86
C ALA A 22 40.71 -20.62 28.28
N GLU A 23 41.24 -19.61 28.96
CA GLU A 23 40.55 -19.02 30.10
C GLU A 23 39.23 -18.43 29.59
N SER A 24 38.12 -18.99 30.07
CA SER A 24 36.82 -18.35 29.95
C SER A 24 36.89 -17.01 30.67
N ARG A 25 36.77 -15.91 29.92
CA ARG A 25 36.66 -14.57 30.52
C ARG A 25 35.46 -14.56 31.48
N PRO A 26 35.61 -14.14 32.74
CA PRO A 26 34.48 -14.02 33.65
C PRO A 26 33.49 -13.00 33.11
N LEU A 27 32.20 -13.29 33.25
CA LEU A 27 31.09 -12.45 32.77
C LEU A 27 31.14 -11.01 33.32
N ASP A 28 31.90 -10.77 34.38
CA ASP A 28 32.09 -9.44 34.98
C ASP A 28 32.73 -8.43 34.01
N SER A 29 33.59 -8.86 33.08
CA SER A 29 34.20 -7.95 32.10
C SER A 29 33.20 -7.47 31.03
N ILE A 30 32.05 -8.13 30.89
CA ILE A 30 30.96 -7.72 29.98
C ILE A 30 30.06 -6.71 30.68
N ILE A 31 29.91 -6.79 32.00
CA ILE A 31 29.09 -5.83 32.76
C ILE A 31 29.81 -4.48 32.92
N GLU A 32 31.15 -4.49 32.98
CA GLU A 32 31.94 -3.26 32.98
C GLU A 32 31.85 -2.47 31.67
N SER A 33 31.77 -3.15 30.51
CA SER A 33 31.62 -2.46 29.21
C SER A 33 30.26 -1.78 29.05
N PHE A 34 29.22 -2.23 29.75
CA PHE A 34 27.92 -1.53 29.81
C PHE A 34 27.95 -0.27 30.67
N HIS A 35 28.87 -0.16 31.64
CA HIS A 35 28.99 1.05 32.48
C HIS A 35 29.74 2.19 31.78
N ILE A 36 30.57 1.92 30.77
CA ILE A 36 31.30 2.96 30.02
C ILE A 36 30.39 3.71 29.01
N ILE A 37 29.20 3.19 28.71
CA ILE A 37 28.23 3.84 27.80
C ILE A 37 27.35 4.88 28.56
N ALA A 38 27.53 5.04 29.88
CA ALA A 38 26.72 5.95 30.69
C ALA A 38 27.10 7.45 30.56
N GLU A 39 28.18 7.81 29.86
CA GLU A 39 28.62 9.21 29.69
C GLU A 39 28.27 9.84 28.33
N GLN A 40 27.26 9.35 27.62
CA GLN A 40 26.66 10.15 26.55
C GLN A 40 25.56 11.04 27.13
N ALA A 41 25.88 12.33 27.25
CA ALA A 41 24.95 13.40 27.64
C ALA A 41 23.63 13.31 26.84
N PRO A 42 22.48 13.56 27.46
CA PRO A 42 21.21 13.33 26.80
C PRO A 42 21.00 14.35 25.69
N LEU A 43 20.83 13.87 24.45
CA LEU A 43 20.17 14.57 23.34
C LEU A 43 18.67 14.78 23.68
N ARG A 44 18.37 15.49 24.77
CA ARG A 44 17.00 15.83 25.21
C ARG A 44 16.55 17.21 24.78
N ASP A 45 17.43 18.04 24.22
CA ASP A 45 17.12 19.44 23.85
C ASP A 45 16.66 19.64 22.38
N TYR A 46 16.47 18.57 21.61
CA TYR A 46 15.82 18.66 20.28
C TYR A 46 14.34 18.21 20.28
N ILE A 47 13.76 17.93 21.45
CA ILE A 47 12.35 17.56 21.60
C ILE A 47 11.55 18.78 22.08
N MET A 48 11.62 19.91 21.37
CA MET A 48 10.60 20.95 21.44
C MET A 48 10.57 21.75 20.14
N GLY A 49 9.83 21.16 19.20
CA GLY A 49 9.29 21.78 18.01
C GLY A 49 8.37 20.73 17.41
N LYS A 50 7.06 20.88 17.61
CA LYS A 50 6.09 20.16 16.79
C LYS A 50 5.82 21.06 15.58
N PRO A 51 6.54 20.92 14.45
CA PRO A 51 5.87 21.14 13.19
C PRO A 51 5.04 19.88 12.93
N GLU A 52 3.73 20.03 12.83
CA GLU A 52 2.96 19.15 11.95
C GLU A 52 3.39 19.44 10.51
N GLU A 53 4.63 19.10 10.17
CA GLU A 53 5.07 18.97 8.80
C GLU A 53 5.27 17.48 8.58
N GLN A 54 4.29 16.88 7.92
CA GLN A 54 4.42 15.56 7.33
C GLN A 54 5.63 15.59 6.40
N VAL A 55 6.76 15.08 6.88
CA VAL A 55 7.90 14.74 6.02
C VAL A 55 7.37 13.69 5.05
N SER A 56 7.07 14.11 3.82
CA SER A 56 6.69 13.22 2.74
C SER A 56 7.85 12.23 2.55
N THR A 57 7.66 10.99 2.98
CA THR A 57 8.64 9.91 2.85
C THR A 57 8.83 9.46 1.39
N GLY A 58 8.34 10.23 0.41
CA GLY A 58 8.25 9.83 -0.99
C GLY A 58 7.22 8.73 -1.25
N VAL A 59 6.52 8.25 -0.21
CA VAL A 59 5.47 7.24 -0.32
C VAL A 59 4.26 7.84 -1.04
N ILE A 60 3.72 7.08 -1.99
CA ILE A 60 2.58 7.46 -2.84
C ILE A 60 1.40 6.49 -2.66
N ILE A 61 0.25 6.80 -3.27
CA ILE A 61 -0.97 6.01 -3.14
C ILE A 61 -0.76 4.56 -3.62
N SER A 62 -0.03 4.34 -4.71
CA SER A 62 0.24 2.98 -5.24
C SER A 62 0.97 2.08 -4.24
N ASP A 63 1.80 2.64 -3.36
CA ASP A 63 2.56 1.92 -2.33
C ASP A 63 1.70 1.43 -1.15
N VAL A 64 0.61 2.15 -0.84
CA VAL A 64 -0.20 1.94 0.36
C VAL A 64 -1.54 1.27 0.05
N ILE A 65 -2.17 1.60 -1.07
CA ILE A 65 -3.57 1.24 -1.34
C ILE A 65 -3.84 -0.27 -1.31
N GLY A 66 -2.88 -1.09 -1.74
CA GLY A 66 -3.04 -2.54 -1.72
C GLY A 66 -2.59 -3.24 -0.43
N LYS A 67 -2.07 -2.50 0.55
CA LYS A 67 -1.79 -3.02 1.90
C LYS A 67 -3.00 -2.88 2.82
N THR A 68 -3.92 -1.97 2.50
CA THR A 68 -5.13 -1.70 3.28
C THR A 68 -6.15 -2.82 3.12
N GLN A 69 -6.17 -3.76 4.07
CA GLN A 69 -7.00 -4.97 3.99
C GLN A 69 -8.50 -4.69 3.90
N GLU A 70 -8.98 -3.60 4.50
CA GLU A 70 -10.40 -3.19 4.49
C GLU A 70 -10.97 -2.94 3.08
N ILE A 71 -10.10 -2.59 2.12
CA ILE A 71 -10.48 -2.20 0.76
C ILE A 71 -9.81 -3.08 -0.31
N ALA A 72 -9.28 -4.25 0.08
CA ALA A 72 -8.52 -5.14 -0.79
C ALA A 72 -9.22 -5.44 -2.13
N ILE A 73 -10.55 -5.65 -2.14
CA ILE A 73 -11.32 -5.90 -3.37
C ILE A 73 -11.22 -4.71 -4.33
N PHE A 74 -11.50 -3.50 -3.82
CA PHE A 74 -11.45 -2.28 -4.63
C PHE A 74 -10.02 -1.96 -5.09
N SER A 75 -9.03 -2.13 -4.21
CA SER A 75 -7.62 -1.91 -4.55
C SER A 75 -7.13 -2.81 -5.69
N GLY A 76 -7.64 -4.05 -5.78
CA GLY A 76 -7.39 -4.94 -6.91
C GLY A 76 -7.86 -4.32 -8.22
N LEU A 77 -9.10 -3.82 -8.26
CA LEU A 77 -9.67 -3.18 -9.44
C LEU A 77 -8.83 -1.98 -9.91
N THR A 78 -8.33 -1.16 -8.97
CA THR A 78 -7.52 0.01 -9.34
C THR A 78 -6.22 -0.35 -10.06
N ARG A 79 -5.68 -1.55 -9.83
CA ARG A 79 -4.43 -2.04 -10.44
C ARG A 79 -4.66 -2.60 -11.84
N ASP A 80 -5.84 -3.17 -12.08
CA ASP A 80 -6.22 -3.80 -13.35
C ASP A 80 -6.59 -2.77 -14.44
N ILE A 81 -6.72 -1.48 -14.08
CA ILE A 81 -7.09 -0.39 -14.98
C ILE A 81 -5.90 0.56 -15.14
N ASP A 82 -5.25 0.51 -16.31
CA ASP A 82 -4.03 1.27 -16.62
C ASP A 82 -4.14 2.77 -16.36
N ALA A 83 -5.28 3.37 -16.73
CA ALA A 83 -5.51 4.81 -16.53
C ALA A 83 -5.54 5.21 -15.05
N ILE A 84 -6.00 4.30 -14.18
CA ILE A 84 -6.07 4.53 -12.73
C ILE A 84 -4.73 4.21 -12.09
N SER A 85 -4.18 3.02 -12.35
CA SER A 85 -2.89 2.61 -11.80
C SER A 85 -1.79 3.63 -12.13
N GLY A 86 -1.71 4.06 -13.39
CA GLY A 86 -0.75 5.08 -13.82
C GLY A 86 -0.97 6.47 -13.22
N ARG A 87 -2.19 6.82 -12.76
CA ARG A 87 -2.43 8.06 -12.03
C ARG A 87 -1.96 7.93 -10.57
N LEU A 88 -2.32 6.84 -9.91
CA LEU A 88 -2.00 6.64 -8.49
C LEU A 88 -0.50 6.43 -8.25
N ASP A 89 0.22 5.96 -9.27
CA ASP A 89 1.67 5.81 -9.29
C ASP A 89 2.44 7.10 -9.65
N ASP A 90 1.73 8.13 -10.12
CA ASP A 90 2.33 9.41 -10.49
C ASP A 90 2.32 10.37 -9.29
N ALA A 91 3.51 10.60 -8.71
CA ALA A 91 3.69 11.48 -7.57
C ALA A 91 3.27 12.95 -7.83
N ALA A 92 3.20 13.38 -9.09
CA ALA A 92 2.76 14.73 -9.46
C ALA A 92 1.24 14.85 -9.62
N LYS A 93 0.49 13.73 -9.59
CA LYS A 93 -0.96 13.70 -9.76
C LYS A 93 -1.66 13.40 -8.45
N ASN A 94 -2.09 14.47 -7.77
CA ASN A 94 -2.82 14.31 -6.52
C ASN A 94 -4.18 13.60 -6.72
N ALA A 95 -4.56 12.78 -5.75
CA ALA A 95 -5.88 12.15 -5.72
C ALA A 95 -6.37 11.87 -4.30
N THR A 96 -7.68 11.94 -4.10
CA THR A 96 -8.36 11.32 -2.96
C THR A 96 -9.11 10.10 -3.47
N VAL A 97 -8.67 8.91 -3.04
CA VAL A 97 -9.30 7.64 -3.39
C VAL A 97 -10.39 7.33 -2.38
N LEU A 98 -11.63 7.24 -2.86
CA LEU A 98 -12.82 6.95 -2.07
C LEU A 98 -13.15 5.46 -2.20
N ALA A 99 -12.46 4.61 -1.44
CA ALA A 99 -12.54 3.17 -1.60
C ALA A 99 -13.70 2.54 -0.77
N PRO A 100 -14.67 1.86 -1.40
CA PRO A 100 -15.70 1.14 -0.66
C PRO A 100 -15.10 0.00 0.17
N HIS A 101 -15.54 -0.12 1.43
CA HIS A 101 -15.15 -1.24 2.29
C HIS A 101 -15.52 -2.59 1.64
N ASN A 102 -14.72 -3.63 1.87
CA ASN A 102 -14.92 -4.95 1.25
C ASN A 102 -16.34 -5.53 1.47
N ALA A 103 -16.96 -5.26 2.63
CA ALA A 103 -18.35 -5.63 2.89
C ALA A 103 -19.31 -4.97 1.89
N VAL A 104 -19.16 -3.67 1.66
CA VAL A 104 -19.94 -2.92 0.66
C VAL A 104 -19.74 -3.51 -0.74
N MET A 105 -18.49 -3.82 -1.12
CA MET A 105 -18.18 -4.42 -2.42
C MET A 105 -18.85 -5.79 -2.63
N ARG A 106 -18.99 -6.59 -1.57
CA ARG A 106 -19.66 -7.91 -1.64
C ARG A 106 -21.19 -7.78 -1.69
N ASP A 107 -21.73 -6.75 -1.04
CA ASP A 107 -23.17 -6.51 -0.91
C ASP A 107 -23.75 -5.61 -2.00
N LEU A 108 -22.96 -5.31 -3.05
CA LEU A 108 -23.44 -4.55 -4.20
C LEU A 108 -24.62 -5.27 -4.86
N LYS A 109 -25.72 -4.54 -5.08
CA LYS A 109 -26.93 -5.07 -5.74
C LYS A 109 -26.66 -5.61 -7.16
N ARG A 110 -25.67 -5.03 -7.84
CA ARG A 110 -25.24 -5.38 -9.19
C ARG A 110 -23.72 -5.42 -9.22
N LYS A 111 -23.15 -6.25 -10.08
CA LYS A 111 -21.70 -6.34 -10.20
C LYS A 111 -21.14 -5.06 -10.83
N PRO A 112 -19.93 -4.61 -10.44
CA PRO A 112 -19.32 -3.39 -10.99
C PRO A 112 -19.07 -3.41 -12.51
N TRP A 113 -19.00 -4.59 -13.13
CA TRP A 113 -18.82 -4.76 -14.57
C TRP A 113 -20.15 -4.80 -15.34
N GLU A 114 -21.29 -4.80 -14.66
CA GLU A 114 -22.62 -4.87 -15.25
C GLU A 114 -23.27 -3.48 -15.29
N ASP A 115 -23.85 -3.12 -16.43
CA ASP A 115 -24.61 -1.90 -16.68
C ASP A 115 -26.03 -2.30 -17.15
N PRO A 116 -27.10 -1.76 -16.54
CA PRO A 116 -28.47 -2.06 -16.99
C PRO A 116 -28.72 -1.69 -18.46
N GLU A 117 -28.05 -0.66 -19.00
CA GLU A 117 -28.22 -0.27 -20.40
C GLU A 117 -27.62 -1.29 -21.37
N ASP A 118 -26.60 -2.04 -20.94
CA ASP A 118 -26.05 -3.13 -21.76
C ASP A 118 -27.07 -4.27 -21.91
N TYR A 119 -27.78 -4.63 -20.84
CA TYR A 119 -28.87 -5.62 -20.94
C TYR A 119 -30.02 -5.12 -21.79
N ASN A 120 -30.36 -3.82 -21.71
CA ASN A 120 -31.39 -3.21 -22.56
C ASN A 120 -31.02 -3.28 -24.05
N THR A 121 -29.74 -3.10 -24.36
CA THR A 121 -29.25 -3.01 -25.74
C THR A 121 -28.93 -4.37 -26.35
N PHE A 122 -28.39 -5.30 -25.57
CA PHE A 122 -27.81 -6.55 -26.06
C PHE A 122 -28.46 -7.82 -25.49
N GLY A 123 -29.43 -7.68 -24.59
CA GLY A 123 -30.15 -8.79 -23.99
C GLY A 123 -29.36 -9.50 -22.88
N ALA A 124 -29.78 -10.72 -22.55
CA ALA A 124 -29.19 -11.50 -21.46
C ALA A 124 -27.69 -11.82 -21.68
N ASP A 125 -27.28 -11.92 -22.95
CA ASP A 125 -25.93 -12.30 -23.36
C ASP A 125 -25.01 -11.07 -23.53
N ALA A 126 -25.35 -9.95 -22.89
CA ALA A 126 -24.63 -8.69 -22.98
C ALA A 126 -23.14 -8.77 -22.61
N TYR A 127 -22.72 -9.82 -21.91
CA TYR A 127 -21.31 -10.00 -21.53
C TYR A 127 -20.67 -11.27 -22.10
N GLU A 128 -21.30 -11.88 -23.11
CA GLU A 128 -20.71 -13.04 -23.80
C GLU A 128 -19.75 -12.63 -24.93
N GLY A 129 -18.68 -13.40 -25.08
CA GLY A 129 -17.65 -13.21 -26.10
C GLY A 129 -16.81 -11.94 -25.93
N ALA A 130 -15.91 -11.70 -26.88
CA ALA A 130 -14.93 -10.61 -26.81
C ALA A 130 -15.58 -9.21 -26.64
N GLY A 131 -16.68 -8.94 -27.36
CA GLY A 131 -17.38 -7.66 -27.21
C GLY A 131 -18.08 -7.51 -25.84
N GLY A 132 -18.47 -8.61 -25.21
CA GLY A 132 -18.95 -8.63 -23.82
C GLY A 132 -17.85 -8.32 -22.82
N GLU A 133 -16.68 -8.93 -22.99
CA GLU A 133 -15.49 -8.68 -22.16
C GLU A 133 -15.05 -7.20 -22.21
N ASP A 134 -15.02 -6.60 -23.40
CA ASP A 134 -14.68 -5.19 -23.58
C ASP A 134 -15.65 -4.25 -22.85
N ARG A 135 -16.96 -4.53 -22.91
CA ARG A 135 -17.99 -3.77 -22.17
C ARG A 135 -17.83 -3.92 -20.67
N ALA A 136 -17.62 -5.14 -20.19
CA ALA A 136 -17.36 -5.42 -18.78
C ALA A 136 -16.14 -4.63 -18.28
N LYS A 137 -15.04 -4.60 -19.05
CA LYS A 137 -13.84 -3.82 -18.73
C LYS A 137 -14.13 -2.31 -18.70
N ALA A 138 -14.85 -1.78 -19.69
CA ALA A 138 -15.22 -0.36 -19.73
C ALA A 138 -16.11 0.04 -18.53
N ASN A 139 -17.01 -0.84 -18.10
CA ASN A 139 -17.87 -0.62 -16.94
C ASN A 139 -17.07 -0.62 -15.64
N LEU A 140 -16.12 -1.55 -15.48
CA LEU A 140 -15.19 -1.57 -14.35
C LEU A 140 -14.36 -0.29 -14.28
N GLU A 141 -13.81 0.14 -15.41
CA GLU A 141 -13.06 1.40 -15.48
C GLU A 141 -13.92 2.58 -15.03
N ARG A 142 -15.14 2.69 -15.56
CA ARG A 142 -16.08 3.75 -15.17
C ARG A 142 -16.41 3.68 -13.67
N PHE A 143 -16.63 2.48 -13.14
CA PHE A 143 -16.91 2.28 -11.72
C PHE A 143 -15.76 2.78 -10.84
N VAL A 144 -14.52 2.43 -11.15
CA VAL A 144 -13.35 2.88 -10.37
C VAL A 144 -13.13 4.38 -10.51
N GLN A 145 -13.28 4.95 -11.71
CA GLN A 145 -13.16 6.39 -11.96
C GLN A 145 -14.14 7.24 -11.12
N ARG A 146 -15.35 6.72 -10.82
CA ARG A 146 -16.33 7.39 -9.95
C ARG A 146 -15.85 7.52 -8.50
N HIS A 147 -14.89 6.69 -8.09
CA HIS A 147 -14.34 6.62 -6.75
C HIS A 147 -12.98 7.34 -6.62
N VAL A 148 -12.54 8.05 -7.66
CA VAL A 148 -11.29 8.82 -7.63
C VAL A 148 -11.58 10.30 -7.82
N VAL A 149 -11.24 11.10 -6.81
CA VAL A 149 -11.25 12.56 -6.87
C VAL A 149 -9.85 13.03 -7.28
N PRO A 150 -9.71 13.85 -8.34
CA PRO A 150 -8.40 14.25 -8.87
C PRO A 150 -7.71 15.36 -8.06
N GLU A 151 -8.06 15.53 -6.78
CA GLU A 151 -7.58 16.58 -5.91
C GLU A 151 -7.27 16.00 -4.52
N SER A 152 -6.17 16.43 -3.93
CA SER A 152 -5.84 16.20 -2.52
C SER A 152 -4.80 17.25 -2.07
N PRO A 153 -4.90 17.78 -0.83
CA PRO A 153 -6.00 17.59 0.13
C PRO A 153 -7.32 18.16 -0.40
N TRP A 154 -8.43 17.49 -0.10
CA TRP A 154 -9.76 17.87 -0.57
C TRP A 154 -10.55 18.59 0.53
N GLU A 155 -10.83 19.87 0.33
CA GLU A 155 -11.49 20.74 1.32
C GLU A 155 -12.98 20.44 1.51
N GLU A 156 -13.49 20.72 2.72
CA GLU A 156 -14.91 20.52 3.05
C GLU A 156 -15.82 21.42 2.22
N GLY A 157 -16.94 20.88 1.73
CA GLY A 157 -17.91 21.61 0.92
C GLY A 157 -17.42 21.93 -0.50
N LYS A 158 -16.15 21.67 -0.83
CA LYS A 158 -15.62 21.91 -2.17
C LYS A 158 -16.14 20.84 -3.13
N LYS A 159 -16.95 21.30 -4.09
CA LYS A 159 -17.46 20.46 -5.18
C LYS A 159 -16.38 20.19 -6.21
N VAL A 160 -16.15 18.92 -6.51
CA VAL A 160 -15.15 18.45 -7.46
C VAL A 160 -15.77 17.37 -8.33
N LYS A 161 -15.34 17.30 -9.60
CA LYS A 161 -15.70 16.20 -10.48
C LYS A 161 -14.75 15.02 -10.28
N THR A 162 -15.30 13.83 -10.10
CA THR A 162 -14.54 12.57 -10.13
C THR A 162 -13.94 12.35 -11.52
N LEU A 163 -13.05 11.38 -11.67
CA LEU A 163 -12.52 11.03 -13.00
C LEU A 163 -13.61 10.58 -13.97
N ALA A 164 -14.74 10.06 -13.47
CA ALA A 164 -15.90 9.71 -14.28
C ALA A 164 -16.80 10.92 -14.63
N GLY A 165 -16.47 12.12 -14.12
CA GLY A 165 -17.21 13.36 -14.37
C GLY A 165 -18.33 13.68 -13.38
N ASN A 166 -18.61 12.80 -12.40
CA ASN A 166 -19.64 13.01 -11.38
C ASN A 166 -19.22 14.12 -10.41
N GLU A 167 -20.09 15.11 -10.18
CA GLU A 167 -19.84 16.15 -9.18
C GLU A 167 -20.16 15.64 -7.76
N ILE A 168 -19.16 15.68 -6.88
CA ILE A 168 -19.29 15.29 -5.47
C ILE A 168 -18.61 16.30 -4.56
N TRP A 169 -19.01 16.33 -3.29
CA TRP A 169 -18.35 17.06 -2.20
C TRP A 169 -18.44 16.23 -0.94
N TRP A 170 -17.59 16.51 0.04
CA TRP A 170 -17.76 15.96 1.38
C TRP A 170 -18.14 17.07 2.36
N GLU A 171 -18.88 16.70 3.39
CA GLU A 171 -19.28 17.57 4.48
C GLU A 171 -19.32 16.78 5.78
N SER A 172 -19.10 17.47 6.90
CA SER A 172 -19.23 16.92 8.23
C SER A 172 -20.66 17.15 8.74
N ARG A 173 -21.41 16.07 8.98
CA ARG A 173 -22.70 16.12 9.66
C ARG A 173 -22.62 15.31 10.94
N ASP A 174 -22.95 15.93 12.06
CA ASP A 174 -22.94 15.28 13.38
C ASP A 174 -21.58 14.65 13.75
N GLY A 175 -20.48 15.25 13.29
CA GLY A 175 -19.12 14.73 13.48
C GLY A 175 -18.72 13.59 12.53
N GLN A 176 -19.62 13.17 11.64
CA GLN A 176 -19.38 12.12 10.64
C GLN A 176 -19.18 12.75 9.25
N LYS A 177 -18.03 12.48 8.62
CA LYS A 177 -17.79 12.85 7.21
C LYS A 177 -18.72 12.04 6.30
N LYS A 178 -19.41 12.73 5.39
CA LYS A 178 -20.28 12.13 4.38
C LYS A 178 -19.99 12.70 2.98
N ILE A 179 -19.98 11.82 1.98
CA ILE A 179 -19.86 12.16 0.57
C ILE A 179 -21.25 12.42 0.01
N GLN A 180 -21.41 13.56 -0.63
CA GLN A 180 -22.64 14.01 -1.27
C GLN A 180 -22.52 13.94 -2.80
N PRO A 181 -23.65 13.82 -3.53
CA PRO A 181 -25.03 13.82 -3.05
C PRO A 181 -25.53 12.46 -2.50
N GLY A 182 -24.71 11.41 -2.56
CA GLY A 182 -25.11 10.05 -2.19
C GLY A 182 -25.29 9.79 -0.69
N ASN A 183 -25.00 10.77 0.18
CA ASN A 183 -24.99 10.64 1.63
C ASN A 183 -24.18 9.43 2.13
N VAL A 184 -23.04 9.17 1.49
CA VAL A 184 -22.20 7.99 1.77
C VAL A 184 -21.22 8.30 2.90
N GLU A 185 -21.22 7.47 3.94
CA GLU A 185 -20.38 7.70 5.12
C GLU A 185 -18.91 7.35 4.86
N VAL A 186 -17.99 8.19 5.33
CA VAL A 186 -16.56 7.91 5.37
C VAL A 186 -16.23 7.25 6.70
N LYS A 187 -15.92 5.95 6.69
CA LYS A 187 -15.62 5.19 7.92
C LYS A 187 -14.30 5.60 8.55
N SER A 188 -13.28 5.81 7.71
CA SER A 188 -11.93 6.15 8.15
C SER A 188 -11.14 6.75 6.99
N ILE A 189 -10.03 7.42 7.32
CA ILE A 189 -8.97 7.73 6.36
C ILE A 189 -7.87 6.71 6.64
N ALA A 190 -7.67 5.79 5.70
CA ALA A 190 -6.70 4.70 5.87
C ALA A 190 -5.27 5.24 5.84
N ASP A 191 -4.97 6.11 4.87
CA ASP A 191 -3.62 6.62 4.64
C ASP A 191 -3.65 8.06 4.12
N LYS A 192 -2.59 8.80 4.47
CA LYS A 192 -2.25 10.12 3.91
C LYS A 192 -0.80 10.07 3.43
N VAL A 193 -0.60 10.30 2.15
CA VAL A 193 0.66 10.13 1.43
C VAL A 193 0.96 11.35 0.56
N SER A 194 2.12 11.36 -0.09
CA SER A 194 2.62 12.54 -0.80
C SER A 194 1.70 13.01 -1.94
N ASN A 195 1.14 12.09 -2.73
CA ASN A 195 0.19 12.38 -3.81
C ASN A 195 -1.28 12.19 -3.40
N GLY A 196 -1.59 12.12 -2.11
CA GLY A 196 -2.95 12.31 -1.62
C GLY A 196 -3.41 11.38 -0.51
N GLU A 197 -4.68 10.96 -0.56
CA GLU A 197 -5.33 10.29 0.58
C GLU A 197 -6.16 9.08 0.13
N VAL A 198 -6.24 8.07 1.00
CA VAL A 198 -7.10 6.88 0.80
C VAL A 198 -8.17 6.85 1.89
N TRP A 199 -9.42 6.98 1.50
CA TRP A 199 -10.57 7.05 2.40
C TRP A 199 -11.39 5.77 2.26
N VAL A 200 -11.82 5.20 3.39
CA VAL A 200 -12.66 3.99 3.41
C VAL A 200 -14.12 4.41 3.53
N LEU A 201 -14.95 3.96 2.59
CA LEU A 201 -16.37 4.28 2.55
C LEU A 201 -17.25 3.17 3.13
N GLY A 202 -18.33 3.57 3.78
CA GLY A 202 -19.44 2.71 4.22
C GLY A 202 -20.50 2.45 3.14
N GLY A 203 -20.32 2.99 1.93
CA GLY A 203 -21.16 2.77 0.76
C GLY A 203 -20.35 2.90 -0.53
N SER A 204 -20.96 2.58 -1.67
CA SER A 204 -20.36 2.73 -3.00
C SER A 204 -20.99 3.92 -3.71
N LEU A 205 -20.19 4.65 -4.48
CA LEU A 205 -20.65 5.75 -5.30
C LEU A 205 -21.35 5.22 -6.54
N ALA A 206 -22.55 5.76 -6.78
CA ALA A 206 -23.38 5.44 -7.93
C ALA A 206 -23.00 6.26 -9.16
#